data_AF-A0A9L0K920-F1
#
_entry.id   AF-A0A9L0K920-F1
#
_cell.length_a   1.000
_cell.length_b   1.000
_cell.length_c   1.000
_cell.angle_alpha   90.00
_cell.angle_beta   90.00
_cell.angle_gamma   90.00
#
_symmetry.space_group_name_H-M   'P 1'
#
loop_
_entity.id
_entity.type
_entity.pdbx_description
1 polymer ?
#
loop_
_entity_poly.entity_id
_entity_poly.type
_entity_poly.pdbx_seq_one_letter_code
_entity_poly.pdbx_strand_id
1 'polypeptide(L)'
;IHLFVPRLQVVLIWFLNRKIVLFISPLGRKTWLEFNVSKNLTARNLGRSLSTSTWRLAQDQTRDTQLITVDEKLDITTLTGVPEEHIKTRKVRIFVPARNNMQAGVNNTKKWKMEFDTRERWENPLMGWASTADPLSNMVLTFSTKEDAVAFAEKNGWSYDVEERKVPKPKSKSYGANFSWNKRTRVSTK
;
A
#
# COMPACT_ATOMS: atom_id res chain seq x y z
N ILE A 1 -31.59 -26.67 12.60
CA ILE A 1 -31.06 -27.26 11.34
C ILE A 1 -29.96 -26.33 10.84
N HIS A 2 -28.73 -26.63 11.23
CA HIS A 2 -27.54 -25.82 10.94
C HIS A 2 -27.08 -26.12 9.51
N LEU A 3 -27.24 -25.18 8.57
CA LEU A 3 -26.66 -25.28 7.24
C LEU A 3 -25.23 -24.76 7.26
N PHE A 4 -24.30 -25.71 7.19
CA PHE A 4 -22.86 -25.53 7.14
C PHE A 4 -22.44 -25.25 5.69
N VAL A 5 -22.00 -24.02 5.39
CA VAL A 5 -21.49 -23.62 4.06
C VAL A 5 -19.96 -23.52 4.13
N PRO A 6 -19.19 -24.42 3.49
CA PRO A 6 -17.73 -24.36 3.50
C PRO A 6 -17.16 -23.47 2.39
N ARG A 7 -16.63 -22.33 2.82
CA ARG A 7 -15.43 -21.60 2.40
C ARG A 7 -14.64 -22.17 1.18
N LEU A 8 -14.64 -21.40 0.08
CA LEU A 8 -13.76 -21.53 -1.09
C LEU A 8 -12.27 -21.46 -0.71
N GLN A 9 -11.46 -22.38 -1.24
CA GLN A 9 -9.99 -22.40 -1.12
C GLN A 9 -9.32 -21.54 -2.21
N VAL A 10 -8.29 -20.83 -1.79
CA VAL A 10 -7.44 -19.93 -2.58
C VAL A 10 -6.39 -20.76 -3.35
N VAL A 11 -6.29 -20.55 -4.67
CA VAL A 11 -5.24 -21.13 -5.52
C VAL A 11 -4.05 -20.17 -5.56
N LEU A 12 -2.87 -20.62 -5.13
CA LEU A 12 -1.63 -19.85 -5.19
C LEU A 12 -0.85 -20.27 -6.44
N ILE A 13 -0.65 -19.35 -7.39
CA ILE A 13 0.16 -19.57 -8.60
C ILE A 13 1.55 -18.99 -8.33
N TRP A 14 2.59 -19.83 -8.39
CA TRP A 14 3.99 -19.39 -8.38
C TRP A 14 4.62 -19.63 -9.76
N PHE A 15 5.23 -18.59 -10.33
CA PHE A 15 6.01 -18.68 -11.56
C PHE A 15 7.51 -18.66 -11.24
N LEU A 16 8.23 -19.75 -11.52
CA LEU A 16 9.68 -19.73 -11.63
C LEU A 16 10.10 -20.65 -12.79
N ASN A 17 10.83 -20.11 -13.76
CA ASN A 17 11.42 -20.80 -14.92
C ASN A 17 10.51 -21.75 -15.70
N ARG A 18 9.62 -21.16 -16.55
CA ARG A 18 8.94 -21.78 -17.70
C ARG A 18 8.41 -23.22 -17.46
N LYS A 19 7.84 -23.47 -16.28
CA LYS A 19 7.10 -24.70 -15.96
C LYS A 19 5.87 -24.32 -15.13
N ILE A 20 4.70 -24.78 -15.56
CA ILE A 20 3.44 -24.64 -14.82
C ILE A 20 3.29 -25.91 -13.98
N VAL A 21 3.21 -25.74 -12.65
CA VAL A 21 2.96 -26.84 -11.71
C VAL A 21 1.65 -26.53 -10.98
N LEU A 22 0.62 -27.34 -11.21
CA LEU A 22 -0.66 -27.24 -10.50
C LEU A 22 -0.66 -28.20 -9.31
N PHE A 23 -0.90 -27.70 -8.10
CA PHE A 23 -0.98 -28.50 -6.88
C PHE A 23 -2.46 -28.62 -6.47
N ILE A 24 -3.07 -29.77 -6.75
CA ILE A 24 -4.44 -30.09 -6.34
C ILE A 24 -4.36 -31.33 -5.44
N SER A 25 -4.57 -31.15 -4.14
CA SER A 25 -4.60 -32.26 -3.17
C SER A 25 -6.02 -32.76 -2.96
N PRO A 26 -6.29 -34.03 -3.28
CA PRO A 26 -7.20 -34.83 -2.47
C PRO A 26 -6.44 -36.02 -1.85
N LEU A 27 -6.90 -36.40 -0.66
CA LEU A 27 -6.40 -37.48 0.18
C LEU A 27 -5.67 -38.62 -0.56
N GLY A 28 -4.40 -38.80 -0.18
CA GLY A 28 -3.78 -40.11 -0.07
C GLY A 28 -3.69 -40.94 -1.35
N ARG A 29 -2.81 -40.55 -2.28
CA ARG A 29 -1.91 -41.43 -3.05
C ARG A 29 -1.08 -40.57 -4.01
N LYS A 30 0.25 -40.75 -4.00
CA LYS A 30 1.19 -40.02 -4.88
C LYS A 30 1.31 -40.78 -6.20
N THR A 31 0.70 -40.28 -7.27
CA THR A 31 0.99 -40.71 -8.64
C THR A 31 1.38 -39.49 -9.46
N TRP A 32 2.48 -39.61 -10.19
CA TRP A 32 3.02 -38.56 -11.04
C TRP A 32 2.54 -38.79 -12.47
N LEU A 33 2.02 -37.76 -13.13
CA LEU A 33 1.74 -37.77 -14.56
C LEU A 33 2.53 -36.63 -15.20
N GLU A 34 3.46 -36.99 -16.09
CA GLU A 34 4.24 -36.05 -16.88
C GLU A 34 3.50 -35.80 -18.21
N PHE A 35 3.32 -34.54 -18.58
CA PHE A 35 2.81 -34.16 -19.90
C PHE A 35 3.91 -33.42 -20.67
N ASN A 36 4.38 -34.02 -21.76
CA ASN A 36 5.41 -33.47 -22.63
C ASN A 36 4.76 -32.93 -23.92
N VAL A 37 4.89 -31.64 -24.19
CA VAL A 37 4.36 -31.01 -25.41
C VAL A 37 5.46 -30.96 -26.45
N SER A 38 5.39 -31.87 -27.42
CA SER A 38 6.26 -31.92 -28.59
C SER A 38 5.91 -30.83 -29.61
N LYS A 39 6.94 -30.21 -30.19
CA LYS A 39 6.84 -29.22 -31.28
C LYS A 39 6.88 -29.95 -32.61
N ASN A 40 5.88 -29.73 -33.47
CA ASN A 40 5.94 -30.13 -34.87
C ASN A 40 5.95 -28.89 -35.76
N LEU A 41 7.06 -28.70 -36.45
CA LEU A 41 7.23 -27.80 -37.59
C LEU A 41 6.84 -28.56 -38.86
N THR A 42 5.88 -28.06 -39.62
CA THR A 42 5.72 -28.39 -41.03
C THR A 42 5.42 -27.11 -41.81
N ALA A 43 6.23 -26.87 -42.83
CA ALA A 43 6.12 -25.77 -43.78
C ALA A 43 5.44 -26.23 -45.07
N ARG A 44 5.08 -25.23 -45.91
CA ARG A 44 4.59 -25.26 -47.32
C ARG A 44 3.06 -25.20 -47.45
N ASN A 45 2.45 -24.41 -48.34
CA ASN A 45 2.95 -23.56 -49.42
C ASN A 45 1.90 -22.52 -49.86
N LEU A 46 2.38 -21.51 -50.59
CA LEU A 46 1.72 -20.36 -51.21
C LEU A 46 0.48 -20.64 -52.06
N GLY A 47 -0.47 -19.69 -52.07
CA GLY A 47 -1.41 -19.51 -53.19
C GLY A 47 -2.60 -18.58 -52.96
N ARG A 48 -2.51 -17.37 -53.55
CA ARG A 48 -3.60 -16.48 -54.03
C ARG A 48 -4.49 -15.72 -53.04
N SER A 49 -4.37 -14.39 -53.06
CA SER A 49 -5.28 -13.48 -53.75
C SER A 49 -5.25 -12.10 -53.08
N LEU A 50 -5.03 -11.07 -53.90
CA LEU A 50 -5.03 -9.68 -53.51
C LEU A 50 -6.41 -9.22 -53.02
N SER A 51 -6.38 -8.19 -52.18
CA SER A 51 -7.44 -7.21 -51.94
C SER A 51 -8.52 -7.55 -50.90
N THR A 52 -8.22 -7.22 -49.65
CA THR A 52 -9.11 -6.40 -48.80
C THR A 52 -8.28 -5.34 -48.08
N SER A 53 -8.30 -4.12 -48.60
CA SER A 53 -8.27 -2.88 -47.80
C SER A 53 -7.46 -2.89 -46.48
N THR A 54 -6.13 -2.94 -46.56
CA THR A 54 -5.24 -2.65 -45.43
C THR A 54 -5.15 -1.14 -45.11
N TRP A 55 -5.94 -0.29 -45.77
CA TRP A 55 -6.02 1.14 -45.44
C TRP A 55 -6.72 1.45 -44.10
N ARG A 56 -7.27 0.44 -43.40
CA ARG A 56 -7.88 0.62 -42.07
C ARG A 56 -6.96 0.30 -40.89
N LEU A 57 -5.80 -0.32 -41.11
CA LEU A 57 -4.81 -0.60 -40.05
C LEU A 57 -3.69 0.45 -39.97
N ALA A 58 -3.55 1.30 -40.99
CA ALA A 58 -2.59 2.41 -40.99
C ALA A 58 -3.13 3.69 -40.33
N GLN A 59 -4.45 3.75 -40.07
CA GLN A 59 -5.11 4.95 -39.52
C GLN A 59 -5.22 4.97 -38.00
N ASP A 60 -4.81 3.91 -37.30
CA ASP A 60 -4.83 3.89 -35.83
C ASP A 60 -3.47 4.17 -35.17
N GLN A 61 -2.36 4.15 -35.92
CA GLN A 61 -1.04 4.47 -35.36
C GLN A 61 -0.79 5.97 -35.16
N THR A 62 -1.57 6.84 -35.80
CA THR A 62 -1.37 8.30 -35.72
C THR A 62 -2.02 8.94 -34.50
N ARG A 63 -2.80 8.20 -33.70
CA ARG A 63 -3.44 8.70 -32.47
C ARG A 63 -2.62 8.50 -31.20
N ASP A 64 -1.50 7.77 -31.26
CA ASP A 64 -0.69 7.42 -30.08
C ASP A 64 0.48 8.39 -29.79
N THR A 65 0.52 9.58 -30.42
CA THR A 65 1.65 10.52 -30.27
C THR A 65 1.35 11.80 -29.48
N GLN A 66 0.15 11.97 -28.93
CA GLN A 66 -0.21 13.17 -28.16
C GLN A 66 0.16 13.05 -26.67
N LEU A 67 1.42 12.73 -26.37
CA LEU A 67 1.95 12.79 -25.00
C LEU A 67 2.72 14.10 -24.86
N ILE A 68 2.15 15.04 -24.10
CA ILE A 68 2.80 16.30 -23.75
C ILE A 68 3.54 16.07 -22.44
N THR A 69 4.87 16.17 -22.46
CA THR A 69 5.70 16.16 -21.25
C THR A 69 5.82 17.58 -20.72
N VAL A 70 5.22 17.85 -19.56
CA VAL A 70 5.30 19.14 -18.87
C VAL A 70 6.13 18.94 -17.60
N ASP A 71 7.29 19.62 -17.52
CA ASP A 71 8.24 19.50 -16.41
C ASP A 71 7.94 20.47 -15.24
N GLU A 72 6.74 21.04 -15.22
CA GLU A 72 6.30 21.97 -14.19
C GLU A 72 5.84 21.24 -12.92
N LYS A 73 5.90 21.96 -11.79
CA LYS A 73 5.37 21.44 -10.53
C LYS A 73 3.85 21.29 -10.66
N LEU A 74 3.35 20.11 -10.26
CA LEU A 74 1.93 19.79 -10.32
C LEU A 74 1.18 20.44 -9.14
N ASP A 75 0.55 21.59 -9.38
CA ASP A 75 -0.29 22.27 -8.39
C ASP A 75 -1.78 22.02 -8.68
N ILE A 76 -2.42 21.13 -7.91
CA ILE A 76 -3.82 20.69 -8.10
C ILE A 76 -4.80 21.54 -7.27
N THR A 77 -4.28 22.48 -6.47
CA THR A 77 -5.02 23.29 -5.49
C THR A 77 -6.32 23.88 -6.02
N THR A 78 -6.28 24.50 -7.20
CA THR A 78 -7.41 25.19 -7.85
C THR A 78 -8.50 24.23 -8.34
N LEU A 79 -8.18 22.96 -8.57
CA LEU A 79 -9.09 21.96 -9.10
C LEU A 79 -9.85 21.19 -8.02
N THR A 80 -9.33 21.15 -6.78
CA THR A 80 -9.89 20.32 -5.69
C THR A 80 -11.19 20.85 -5.08
N GLY A 81 -11.55 22.12 -5.33
CA GLY A 81 -12.76 22.74 -4.77
C GLY A 81 -12.71 23.02 -3.26
N VAL A 82 -11.55 22.86 -2.63
CA VAL A 82 -11.35 23.21 -1.21
C VAL A 82 -11.18 24.73 -1.10
N PRO A 83 -11.87 25.41 -0.17
CA PRO A 83 -11.73 26.86 0.00
C PRO A 83 -10.32 27.22 0.45
N GLU A 84 -9.81 28.37 -0.03
CA GLU A 84 -8.43 28.81 0.21
C GLU A 84 -8.07 28.93 1.70
N GLU A 85 -9.06 29.25 2.55
CA GLU A 85 -8.89 29.35 3.98
C GLU A 85 -8.32 28.07 4.59
N HIS A 86 -8.76 26.90 4.12
CA HIS A 86 -8.31 25.61 4.64
C HIS A 86 -6.97 25.19 4.05
N ILE A 87 -6.61 25.70 2.87
CA ILE A 87 -5.34 25.38 2.19
C ILE A 87 -4.18 26.14 2.86
N LYS A 88 -4.34 27.45 3.09
CA LYS A 88 -3.26 28.32 3.58
C LYS A 88 -3.12 28.31 5.11
N THR A 89 -4.24 28.27 5.83
CA THR A 89 -4.22 28.39 7.30
C THR A 89 -3.74 27.12 7.99
N ARG A 90 -3.87 25.96 7.33
CA ARG A 90 -3.61 24.68 7.97
C ARG A 90 -2.22 24.16 7.69
N LYS A 91 -1.70 23.48 8.70
CA LYS A 91 -0.50 22.66 8.60
C LYS A 91 -0.85 21.20 8.67
N VAL A 92 -0.11 20.42 7.89
CA VAL A 92 -0.23 18.98 7.76
C VAL A 92 0.95 18.34 8.49
N ARG A 93 0.67 17.38 9.36
CA ARG A 93 1.72 16.60 10.03
C ARG A 93 1.90 15.26 9.34
N ILE A 94 3.09 15.02 8.81
CA ILE A 94 3.48 13.75 8.21
C ILE A 94 4.35 12.99 9.21
N PHE A 95 3.85 11.87 9.72
CA PHE A 95 4.52 11.11 10.76
C PHE A 95 4.22 9.62 10.68
N VAL A 96 5.06 8.80 11.31
CA VAL A 96 4.73 7.40 11.57
C VAL A 96 4.10 7.33 12.96
N PRO A 97 2.88 6.79 13.11
CA PRO A 97 2.20 6.77 14.40
C PRO A 97 3.00 5.97 15.42
N ALA A 98 3.15 6.55 16.61
CA ALA A 98 3.81 5.89 17.72
C ALA A 98 3.07 4.60 18.07
N ARG A 99 3.82 3.59 18.53
CA ARG A 99 3.23 2.35 19.04
C ARG A 99 2.42 2.67 20.30
N ASN A 100 1.18 2.20 20.38
CA ASN A 100 0.41 2.24 21.63
C ASN A 100 1.20 1.50 22.72
N ASN A 101 1.63 2.19 23.77
CA ASN A 101 2.54 1.61 24.74
C ASN A 101 1.90 0.50 25.58
N MET A 102 0.57 0.48 25.67
CA MET A 102 -0.21 -0.58 26.31
C MET A 102 -0.15 -1.91 25.56
N GLN A 103 0.20 -1.90 24.27
CA GLN A 103 0.30 -3.08 23.42
C GLN A 103 1.71 -3.26 22.87
N ALA A 104 2.22 -4.49 22.83
CA ALA A 104 3.55 -4.76 22.28
C ALA A 104 3.60 -4.80 20.73
N GLY A 105 2.44 -4.85 20.06
CA GLY A 105 2.35 -5.00 18.59
C GLY A 105 2.91 -3.80 17.83
N VAL A 106 3.64 -4.06 16.73
CA VAL A 106 4.33 -3.03 15.92
C VAL A 106 3.71 -2.81 14.53
N ASN A 107 2.58 -3.46 14.22
CA ASN A 107 2.03 -3.44 12.86
C ASN A 107 1.55 -2.04 12.43
N ASN A 108 1.04 -1.25 13.37
CA ASN A 108 0.51 0.10 13.10
C ASN A 108 1.62 1.12 12.79
N THR A 109 2.87 0.86 13.17
CA THR A 109 4.04 1.76 12.99
C THR A 109 4.76 1.53 11.64
N LYS A 110 4.14 0.82 10.70
CA LYS A 110 4.74 0.53 9.38
C LYS A 110 4.37 1.53 8.30
N LYS A 111 3.22 2.20 8.45
CA LYS A 111 2.68 3.13 7.44
C LYS A 111 2.90 4.56 7.90
N TRP A 112 3.11 5.43 6.94
CA TRP A 112 3.13 6.87 7.16
C TRP A 112 1.69 7.37 7.24
N LYS A 113 1.44 8.31 8.13
CA LYS A 113 0.16 8.98 8.26
C LYS A 113 0.34 10.46 8.05
N MET A 114 -0.66 11.03 7.39
CA MET A 114 -0.81 12.45 7.22
C MET A 114 -2.11 12.85 7.91
N GLU A 115 -2.01 13.82 8.81
CA GLU A 115 -3.16 14.39 9.50
C GLU A 115 -3.07 15.92 9.48
N PHE A 116 -4.22 16.57 9.65
CA PHE A 116 -4.30 18.01 9.80
C PHE A 116 -4.23 18.41 11.26
N ASP A 117 -3.81 19.65 11.50
CA ASP A 117 -3.91 20.25 12.83
C ASP A 117 -5.36 20.26 13.33
N THR A 118 -5.53 20.03 14.64
CA THR A 118 -6.83 19.96 15.30
C THR A 118 -7.28 21.36 15.71
N ARG A 119 -8.45 21.76 15.21
CA ARG A 119 -9.12 23.00 15.63
C ARG A 119 -9.99 22.81 16.87
N GLU A 120 -10.57 23.91 17.33
CA GLU A 120 -11.48 23.97 18.46
C GLU A 120 -12.65 22.98 18.32
N ARG A 121 -12.97 22.34 19.44
CA ARG A 121 -14.18 21.54 19.64
C ARG A 121 -14.89 22.10 20.86
N TRP A 122 -16.17 22.42 20.72
CA TRP A 122 -16.99 22.97 21.80
C TRP A 122 -18.10 22.00 22.22
N GLU A 123 -18.66 22.24 23.39
CA GLU A 123 -19.76 21.45 23.92
C GLU A 123 -21.10 21.90 23.32
N ASN A 124 -21.92 20.95 22.88
CA ASN A 124 -23.29 21.22 22.45
C ASN A 124 -24.18 21.51 23.68
N PRO A 125 -24.80 22.71 23.79
CA PRO A 125 -25.55 23.12 24.97
C PRO A 125 -26.77 22.22 25.30
N LEU A 126 -27.28 21.46 24.33
CA LEU A 126 -28.43 20.58 24.56
C LEU A 126 -28.02 19.19 25.07
N MET A 127 -27.04 18.55 24.41
CA MET A 127 -26.70 17.13 24.62
C MET A 127 -25.31 16.89 25.23
N GLY A 128 -24.46 17.92 25.33
CA GLY A 128 -23.09 17.79 25.80
C GLY A 128 -22.11 17.16 24.81
N TRP A 129 -22.49 17.02 23.53
CA TRP A 129 -21.61 16.43 22.50
C TRP A 129 -20.52 17.39 22.02
N ALA A 130 -19.36 16.85 21.66
CA ALA A 130 -18.27 17.61 21.05
C ALA A 130 -18.62 18.00 19.60
N SER A 131 -19.00 19.26 19.40
CA SER A 131 -19.30 19.85 18.09
C SER A 131 -18.07 20.54 17.51
N THR A 132 -17.97 20.61 16.19
CA THR A 132 -16.88 21.28 15.48
C THR A 132 -17.35 21.83 14.14
N ALA A 133 -16.74 22.93 13.67
CA ALA A 133 -16.94 23.50 12.33
C ALA A 133 -15.85 23.02 11.35
N ASP A 134 -15.07 22.00 11.72
CA ASP A 134 -13.92 21.56 10.95
C ASP A 134 -14.21 20.33 10.07
N PRO A 135 -14.27 20.49 8.72
CA PRO A 135 -14.49 19.37 7.81
C PRO A 135 -13.29 18.43 7.67
N LEU A 136 -12.06 18.93 7.88
CA LEU A 136 -10.82 18.17 7.68
C LEU A 136 -10.32 17.48 8.96
N SER A 137 -10.99 17.70 10.08
CA SER A 137 -10.57 17.21 11.40
C SER A 137 -10.42 15.69 11.50
N ASN A 138 -11.17 14.93 10.69
CA ASN A 138 -11.16 13.46 10.70
C ASN A 138 -10.42 12.84 9.50
N MET A 139 -9.77 13.66 8.68
CA MET A 139 -9.02 13.20 7.51
C MET A 139 -7.67 12.63 7.95
N VAL A 140 -7.51 11.30 7.77
CA VAL A 140 -6.24 10.61 8.00
C VAL A 140 -5.89 9.82 6.74
N LEU A 141 -4.81 10.22 6.08
CA LEU A 141 -4.32 9.55 4.88
C LEU A 141 -3.16 8.64 5.25
N THR A 142 -3.15 7.43 4.69
CA THR A 142 -2.09 6.43 4.92
C THR A 142 -1.23 6.26 3.69
N PHE A 143 0.09 6.35 3.87
CA PHE A 143 1.08 6.23 2.80
C PHE A 143 2.07 5.09 3.07
N SER A 144 2.67 4.60 1.98
CA SER A 144 3.76 3.61 1.99
C SER A 144 5.08 4.23 2.40
N THR A 145 5.45 5.34 1.76
CA THR A 145 6.75 6.00 1.89
C THR A 145 6.59 7.44 2.40
N LYS A 146 7.70 8.06 2.80
CA LYS A 146 7.71 9.47 3.23
C LYS A 146 7.56 10.38 2.01
N GLU A 147 8.23 10.01 0.94
CA GLU A 147 8.32 10.75 -0.32
C GLU A 147 6.95 10.87 -0.97
N ASP A 148 6.16 9.78 -0.98
CA ASP A 148 4.77 9.80 -1.49
C ASP A 148 3.90 10.79 -0.71
N ALA A 149 4.06 10.83 0.62
CA ALA A 149 3.30 11.73 1.48
C ALA A 149 3.68 13.20 1.26
N VAL A 150 4.98 13.49 1.13
CA VAL A 150 5.48 14.85 0.84
C VAL A 150 5.00 15.30 -0.54
N ALA A 151 5.17 14.46 -1.57
CA ALA A 151 4.70 14.77 -2.92
C ALA A 151 3.18 15.00 -2.96
N PHE A 152 2.40 14.27 -2.16
CA PHE A 152 0.96 14.50 -2.06
C PHE A 152 0.62 15.83 -1.38
N ALA A 153 1.31 16.20 -0.30
CA ALA A 153 1.11 17.48 0.36
C ALA A 153 1.48 18.66 -0.55
N GLU A 154 2.61 18.55 -1.26
CA GLU A 154 3.07 19.57 -2.22
C GLU A 154 2.11 19.74 -3.39
N LYS A 155 1.58 18.65 -3.94
CA LYS A 155 0.59 18.68 -5.03
C LYS A 155 -0.70 19.40 -4.64
N ASN A 156 -1.10 19.28 -3.38
CA ASN A 156 -2.29 19.95 -2.84
C ASN A 156 -1.96 21.33 -2.24
N GLY A 157 -0.71 21.78 -2.31
CA GLY A 157 -0.28 23.10 -1.81
C GLY A 157 -0.45 23.31 -0.31
N TRP A 158 -0.42 22.26 0.49
CA TRP A 158 -0.53 22.36 1.95
C TRP A 158 0.84 22.56 2.60
N SER A 159 0.91 23.42 3.62
CA SER A 159 2.11 23.51 4.48
C SER A 159 2.25 22.22 5.28
N TYR A 160 3.44 21.62 5.31
CA TYR A 160 3.66 20.35 5.99
C TYR A 160 4.88 20.36 6.91
N ASP A 161 4.78 19.61 8.01
CA ASP A 161 5.87 19.30 8.92
C ASP A 161 6.12 17.78 8.90
N VAL A 162 7.40 17.37 8.75
CA VAL A 162 7.75 15.95 8.68
C VAL A 162 8.50 15.50 9.93
N GLU A 163 7.92 14.53 10.63
CA GLU A 163 8.58 13.85 11.74
C GLU A 163 9.25 12.56 11.26
N GLU A 164 10.53 12.39 11.60
CA GLU A 164 11.26 11.19 11.23
C GLU A 164 10.80 9.95 12.00
N ARG A 165 10.86 8.80 11.32
CA ARG A 165 10.49 7.51 11.90
C ARG A 165 11.51 7.09 12.96
N LYS A 166 11.06 7.01 14.21
CA LYS A 166 11.87 6.54 15.34
C LYS A 166 11.82 5.01 15.46
N VAL A 167 12.88 4.33 15.00
CA VAL A 167 13.01 2.87 15.17
C VAL A 167 13.58 2.51 16.55
N PRO A 168 13.03 1.49 17.24
CA PRO A 168 13.60 1.04 18.51
C PRO A 168 14.99 0.42 18.28
N LYS A 169 15.96 0.83 19.10
CA LYS A 169 17.33 0.31 19.02
C LYS A 169 17.35 -1.18 19.40
N PRO A 170 18.04 -2.05 18.64
CA PRO A 170 18.19 -3.45 19.02
C PRO A 170 18.97 -3.55 20.33
N LYS A 171 18.44 -4.30 21.29
CA LYS A 171 19.06 -4.48 22.63
C LYS A 171 19.71 -5.86 22.72
N SER A 172 20.95 -5.93 23.20
CA SER A 172 21.60 -7.19 23.55
C SER A 172 20.95 -7.79 24.79
N LYS A 173 20.23 -8.91 24.64
CA LYS A 173 19.63 -9.65 25.75
C LYS A 173 20.29 -11.02 25.85
N SER A 174 20.80 -11.38 27.02
CA SER A 174 21.31 -12.71 27.32
C SER A 174 20.64 -13.22 28.59
N TYR A 175 19.99 -14.38 28.53
CA TYR A 175 19.34 -14.98 29.70
C TYR A 175 20.38 -15.37 30.77
N GLY A 176 21.59 -15.77 30.37
CA GLY A 176 22.69 -16.06 31.30
C GLY A 176 23.14 -14.83 32.09
N ALA A 177 22.94 -13.61 31.56
CA ALA A 177 23.26 -12.39 32.27
C ALA A 177 22.37 -12.17 33.52
N ASN A 178 21.18 -12.78 33.55
CA ASN A 178 20.27 -12.73 34.71
C ASN A 178 20.82 -13.50 35.92
N PHE A 179 21.80 -14.40 35.75
CA PHE A 179 22.39 -15.23 36.82
C PHE A 179 23.92 -15.07 36.92
N SER A 180 24.44 -13.90 36.57
CA SER A 180 25.87 -13.62 36.61
C SER A 180 26.45 -13.73 38.03
N TRP A 181 27.61 -14.39 38.16
CA TRP A 181 28.33 -14.56 39.44
C TRP A 181 28.75 -13.22 40.08
N ASN A 182 29.42 -12.34 39.30
CA ASN A 182 30.03 -11.10 39.79
C ASN A 182 29.46 -9.80 39.17
N LYS A 183 28.35 -9.85 38.44
CA LYS A 183 27.74 -8.65 37.82
C LYS A 183 26.43 -8.27 38.50
N ARG A 184 26.10 -6.98 38.49
CA ARG A 184 24.87 -6.43 39.08
C ARG A 184 23.60 -6.74 38.26
N THR A 185 23.75 -7.44 37.13
CA THR A 185 22.64 -7.87 36.28
C THR A 185 21.87 -9.07 36.86
N ARG A 186 22.39 -9.67 37.94
CA ARG A 186 21.73 -10.80 38.59
C ARG A 186 20.37 -10.38 39.15
N VAL A 187 19.30 -11.04 38.70
CA VAL A 187 17.95 -10.81 39.20
C VAL A 187 17.76 -11.53 40.53
N SER A 188 17.00 -10.92 41.45
CA SER A 188 16.66 -11.54 42.73
C SER A 188 15.55 -12.59 42.61
N THR A 189 14.68 -12.46 41.61
CA THR A 189 13.52 -13.33 41.38
C THR A 189 13.28 -13.55 39.88
N LYS A 190 12.52 -14.57 39.51
CA LYS A 190 12.17 -14.92 38.13
C LYS A 190 10.71 -15.34 38.01
#